data_AF-A0A3B9R132-F1
#
_entry.id   AF-A0A3B9R132-F1
#
_cell.length_a   1.000
_cell.length_b   1.000
_cell.length_c   1.000
_cell.angle_alpha   90.00
_cell.angle_beta   90.00
_cell.angle_gamma   90.00
#
_symmetry.space_group_name_H-M   'P 1'
#
loop_
_entity.id
_entity.type
_entity.pdbx_description
1 polymer ?
#
loop_
_entity_poly.entity_id
_entity_poly.type
_entity_poly.pdbx_seq_one_letter_code
_entity_poly.pdbx_strand_id
1 'polypeptide(L)'
;MLALSGTGIGRGIAIGRALVLDAPQHEVPHFQIDVKRIDDEILRFNQAISAVRQELQHLQSNLPPTAPPETGAFIDVHLLMLDDPLISKEPAESIRRE
;
A
#
# COMPACT_ATOMS: atom_id res chain seq x y z
N MET A 1 3.33 -38.53 -6.89
CA MET A 1 3.27 -37.57 -8.02
C MET A 1 2.48 -36.37 -7.54
N LEU A 2 3.07 -35.18 -7.53
CA LEU A 2 2.34 -33.96 -7.19
C LEU A 2 1.70 -33.43 -8.48
N ALA A 3 0.37 -33.33 -8.52
CA ALA A 3 -0.36 -32.73 -9.62
C ALA A 3 -1.22 -31.59 -9.04
N LEU A 4 -1.05 -30.39 -9.58
CA LEU A 4 -1.83 -29.22 -9.20
C LEU A 4 -2.89 -28.98 -10.27
N SER A 5 -4.12 -28.70 -9.84
CA SER A 5 -5.26 -28.40 -10.71
C SER A 5 -5.73 -26.97 -10.44
N GLY A 6 -6.13 -26.26 -11.48
CA GLY A 6 -6.63 -24.88 -11.37
C GLY A 6 -7.23 -24.39 -12.68
N THR A 7 -7.61 -23.12 -12.73
CA THR A 7 -8.17 -22.48 -13.92
C THR A 7 -7.07 -21.85 -14.76
N GLY A 8 -6.94 -22.29 -16.02
CA GLY A 8 -5.97 -21.71 -16.96
C GLY A 8 -6.41 -20.33 -17.44
N ILE A 9 -5.60 -19.31 -17.19
CA ILE A 9 -5.84 -17.93 -17.64
C ILE A 9 -5.15 -17.59 -18.98
N GLY A 10 -4.28 -18.46 -19.50
CA GLY A 10 -3.51 -18.23 -20.72
C GLY A 10 -3.22 -19.49 -21.52
N ARG A 11 -2.79 -19.32 -22.77
CA ARG A 11 -2.43 -20.39 -23.70
C ARG A 11 -0.91 -20.41 -23.88
N GLY A 12 -0.19 -21.09 -22.98
CA GLY A 12 1.27 -21.17 -23.06
C GLY A 12 1.86 -22.07 -21.97
N ILE A 13 3.13 -22.43 -22.13
CA ILE A 13 3.92 -23.20 -21.15
C ILE A 13 5.12 -22.35 -20.77
N ALA A 14 5.31 -22.11 -19.47
CA ALA A 14 6.48 -21.44 -18.92
C ALA A 14 7.27 -22.42 -18.04
N ILE A 15 8.60 -22.41 -18.18
CA ILE A 15 9.52 -23.22 -17.37
C ILE A 15 10.47 -22.25 -16.67
N GLY A 16 10.48 -22.25 -15.34
CA GLY A 16 11.27 -21.32 -14.55
C GLY A 16 11.23 -21.63 -13.06
N ARG A 17 11.90 -20.80 -12.26
CA ARG A 17 11.85 -20.89 -10.80
C ARG A 17 10.55 -20.28 -10.30
N ALA A 18 9.88 -20.97 -9.38
CA ALA A 18 8.75 -20.40 -8.66
C ALA A 18 9.27 -19.43 -7.58
N LEU A 19 8.73 -18.22 -7.55
CA LEU A 19 8.89 -17.29 -6.44
C LEU A 19 7.60 -17.33 -5.62
N VAL A 20 7.69 -17.77 -4.37
CA VAL A 20 6.57 -17.73 -3.44
C VAL A 20 6.61 -16.36 -2.75
N LEU A 21 5.61 -15.54 -3.04
CA LEU A 21 5.41 -14.28 -2.33
C LEU A 21 4.66 -14.60 -1.04
N ASP A 22 5.33 -14.43 0.10
CA ASP A 22 4.65 -14.51 1.39
C ASP A 22 3.80 -13.26 1.53
N ALA A 23 2.48 -13.43 1.65
CA ALA A 23 1.58 -12.32 1.90
C ALA A 23 1.60 -12.07 3.40
N PRO A 24 2.18 -10.96 3.91
CA PRO A 24 2.14 -10.70 5.32
C PRO A 24 0.68 -10.58 5.76
N GLN A 25 0.23 -11.48 6.64
CA GLN A 25 -0.92 -11.22 7.49
C GLN A 25 -0.54 -10.04 8.39
N HIS A 26 -0.85 -8.83 7.94
CA HIS A 26 -0.74 -7.65 8.78
C HIS A 26 -1.92 -7.68 9.74
N GLU A 27 -1.75 -8.36 10.87
CA GLU A 27 -2.56 -8.06 12.04
C GLU A 27 -2.19 -6.63 12.47
N VAL A 28 -3.15 -5.71 12.45
CA VAL A 28 -2.95 -4.35 12.95
C VAL A 28 -2.98 -4.43 14.48
N PRO A 29 -1.85 -4.28 15.17
CA PRO A 29 -1.83 -4.48 16.60
C PRO A 29 -2.50 -3.29 17.28
N HIS A 30 -3.34 -3.57 18.27
CA HIS A 30 -4.00 -2.55 19.07
C HIS A 30 -3.21 -2.40 20.37
N PHE A 31 -2.56 -1.25 20.57
CA PHE A 31 -1.80 -0.94 21.77
C PHE A 31 -2.27 0.38 22.38
N GLN A 32 -2.36 0.40 23.70
CA GLN A 32 -2.50 1.64 24.45
C GLN A 32 -1.15 2.36 24.50
N ILE A 33 -1.17 3.67 24.26
CA ILE A 33 0.01 4.52 24.32
C ILE A 33 -0.08 5.48 25.51
N ASP A 34 1.07 5.82 26.10
CA ASP A 34 1.13 6.88 27.12
C ASP A 34 0.84 8.24 26.46
N VAL A 35 0.19 9.14 27.19
CA VAL A 35 -0.11 10.52 26.76
C VAL A 35 1.14 11.22 26.21
N LYS A 36 2.31 10.94 26.79
CA LYS A 36 3.60 11.51 26.34
C LYS A 36 4.03 11.07 24.95
N ARG A 37 3.45 10.00 24.40
CA ARG A 37 3.79 9.41 23.10
C ARG A 37 2.79 9.76 21.99
N ILE A 38 1.74 10.52 22.30
CA ILE A 38 0.72 10.93 21.32
C ILE A 38 1.37 11.71 20.17
N ASP A 39 2.23 12.67 20.47
CA ASP A 39 2.89 13.49 19.44
C ASP A 39 3.83 12.66 18.55
N ASP A 40 4.53 11.68 19.13
CA ASP A 40 5.38 10.74 18.39
C ASP A 40 4.56 9.89 17.43
N GLU A 41 3.37 9.43 17.86
CA GLU A 41 2.49 8.59 17.06
C GLU A 41 1.85 9.38 15.91
N ILE A 42 1.48 10.64 16.15
CA ILE A 42 1.03 11.56 15.09
C ILE A 42 2.15 11.82 14.10
N LEU A 43 3.38 12.03 14.58
CA LEU A 43 4.54 12.19 13.70
C LEU A 43 4.77 10.94 12.85
N ARG A 44 4.69 9.75 13.45
CA ARG A 44 4.81 8.45 12.75
C ARG A 44 3.75 8.31 11.65
N PHE A 45 2.50 8.66 11.95
CA PHE A 45 1.42 8.64 10.97
C PHE A 45 1.68 9.62 9.81
N ASN A 46 2.05 10.86 10.10
CA ASN A 46 2.35 11.87 9.07
C ASN A 46 3.53 11.46 8.18
N GLN A 47 4.56 10.83 8.76
CA GLN A 47 5.67 10.26 8.02
C GLN A 47 5.21 9.14 7.09
N ALA A 48 4.30 8.28 7.53
CA ALA A 48 3.73 7.23 6.69
C ALA A 48 2.94 7.81 5.50
N ILE A 49 2.11 8.83 5.71
CA ILE A 49 1.40 9.51 4.61
C ILE A 49 2.39 10.11 3.60
N SER A 50 3.45 10.76 4.09
CA SER A 50 4.47 11.31 3.20
C SER A 50 5.24 10.23 2.43
N ALA A 51 5.56 9.11 3.08
CA ALA A 51 6.27 8.01 2.45
C ALA A 51 5.43 7.36 1.34
N VAL A 52 4.16 7.05 1.61
CA VAL A 52 3.26 6.46 0.61
C VAL A 52 3.08 7.39 -0.59
N ARG A 53 2.96 8.71 -0.36
CA ARG A 53 2.89 9.68 -1.46
C ARG A 53 4.14 9.63 -2.35
N GLN A 54 5.32 9.61 -1.74
CA GLN A 54 6.59 9.51 -2.47
C GLN A 54 6.69 8.20 -3.25
N GLU A 55 6.28 7.08 -2.65
CA GLU A 55 6.28 5.77 -3.30
C GLU A 55 5.33 5.73 -4.51
N LEU A 56 4.12 6.28 -4.40
CA LEU A 56 3.18 6.35 -5.52
C LEU A 56 3.69 7.25 -6.66
N GLN A 57 4.27 8.40 -6.33
CA GLN A 57 4.90 9.28 -7.32
C GLN A 57 6.10 8.59 -7.99
N HIS A 58 6.89 7.84 -7.22
CA HIS A 58 8.00 7.05 -7.75
C HIS A 58 7.48 5.96 -8.68
N LEU A 59 6.44 5.21 -8.30
CA LEU A 59 5.82 4.20 -9.17
C LEU A 59 5.31 4.82 -10.48
N GLN A 60 4.65 5.98 -10.40
CA GLN A 60 4.15 6.67 -11.59
C GLN A 60 5.27 7.11 -12.54
N SER A 61 6.37 7.65 -12.02
CA SER A 61 7.52 8.08 -12.84
C SER A 61 8.32 6.92 -13.43
N ASN A 62 8.20 5.71 -12.87
CA ASN A 62 8.90 4.50 -13.32
C ASN A 62 8.01 3.55 -14.13
N LEU A 63 6.82 4.00 -14.56
CA LEU A 63 5.96 3.17 -15.42
C LEU A 63 6.66 2.87 -16.75
N PRO A 64 6.70 1.58 -17.19
CA PRO A 64 7.32 1.23 -18.45
C PRO A 64 6.51 1.79 -19.63
N PRO A 65 7.13 2.07 -20.79
CA PRO A 65 6.43 2.55 -21.99
C PRO A 65 5.35 1.60 -22.51
N THR A 66 5.42 0.32 -22.13
CA THR A 66 4.46 -0.73 -22.49
C THR A 66 3.31 -0.84 -21.50
N ALA A 67 3.27 -0.03 -20.43
CA ALA A 67 2.20 -0.06 -19.46
C ALA A 67 0.87 0.36 -20.10
N PRO A 68 -0.26 -0.27 -19.72
CA PRO A 68 -1.58 0.21 -20.11
C PRO A 68 -1.79 1.67 -19.68
N PRO A 69 -2.38 2.53 -20.52
CA PRO A 69 -2.62 3.95 -20.21
C PRO A 69 -3.36 4.18 -18.88
N GLU A 70 -4.24 3.25 -18.51
CA GLU A 70 -5.05 3.30 -17.30
C GLU A 70 -4.20 3.15 -16.02
N THR A 71 -2.99 2.58 -16.12
CA THR A 71 -2.11 2.36 -14.97
C THR A 71 -1.74 3.66 -14.27
N GLY A 72 -1.41 4.71 -15.03
CA GLY A 72 -1.11 6.03 -14.48
C GLY A 72 -2.34 6.64 -13.81
N ALA A 73 -3.50 6.53 -14.46
CA ALA A 73 -4.77 7.03 -13.94
C ALA A 73 -5.17 6.35 -12.62
N PHE A 74 -4.91 5.05 -12.47
CA PHE A 74 -5.14 4.37 -11.19
C PHE A 74 -4.26 4.97 -10.08
N ILE A 75 -2.99 5.28 -10.35
CA ILE A 75 -2.11 5.90 -9.35
C ILE A 75 -2.60 7.31 -8.99
N ASP A 76 -3.06 8.10 -9.95
CA ASP A 76 -3.62 9.43 -9.71
C ASP A 76 -4.82 9.39 -8.75
N VAL A 77 -5.70 8.40 -8.91
CA VAL A 77 -6.83 8.21 -7.99
C VAL A 77 -6.35 7.95 -6.55
N HIS A 78 -5.31 7.13 -6.36
CA HIS A 78 -4.78 6.85 -5.02
C HIS A 78 -4.11 8.09 -4.40
N LEU A 79 -3.42 8.89 -5.22
CA LEU A 79 -2.87 10.17 -4.78
C LEU A 79 -3.97 11.15 -4.36
N LEU A 80 -5.07 11.21 -5.11
CA LEU A 80 -6.24 12.02 -4.76
C LEU A 80 -6.88 11.57 -3.44
N MET A 81 -6.97 10.25 -3.20
CA MET A 81 -7.45 9.72 -1.92
C MET A 81 -6.55 10.13 -0.74
N LEU A 82 -5.23 10.20 -0.95
CA LEU A 82 -4.28 10.70 0.06
C LEU A 82 -4.35 12.22 0.27
N ASP A 83 -4.98 12.97 -0.63
CA ASP A 83 -5.24 14.40 -0.45
C ASP A 83 -6.52 14.67 0.36
N ASP A 84 -7.40 13.68 0.49
CA ASP A 84 -8.61 13.81 1.30
C ASP A 84 -8.25 14.02 2.79
N PRO A 85 -8.70 15.10 3.44
CA PRO A 85 -8.48 15.32 4.88
C PRO A 85 -9.00 14.21 5.78
N LEU A 86 -10.08 13.51 5.39
CA LEU A 86 -10.62 12.40 6.16
C LEU A 86 -9.64 11.22 6.25
N ILE A 87 -8.76 11.08 5.25
CA ILE A 87 -7.72 10.06 5.22
C ILE A 87 -6.40 10.60 5.77
N SER A 88 -6.02 11.82 5.40
CA SER A 88 -4.69 12.37 5.65
C SER A 88 -4.54 13.13 6.97
N LYS A 89 -5.64 13.58 7.58
CA LYS A 89 -5.61 14.43 8.80
C LYS A 89 -6.45 13.88 9.92
N GLU A 90 -7.68 13.43 9.65
CA GLU A 90 -8.59 12.96 10.69
C GLU A 90 -8.02 11.83 11.58
N PRO A 91 -7.24 10.86 11.06
CA PRO A 91 -6.64 9.83 11.91
C PRO A 91 -5.66 10.40 12.95
N ALA A 92 -4.91 11.44 12.60
CA ALA A 92 -4.02 12.13 13.53
C ALA A 92 -4.79 12.82 14.67
N GLU A 93 -5.99 13.32 14.39
CA GLU A 93 -6.87 13.89 15.42
C GLU A 93 -7.51 12.79 16.28
N SER A 94 -7.86 11.64 15.71
CA SER A 94 -8.36 10.50 16.49
C SER A 94 -7.31 9.96 17.47
N ILE A 95 -6.03 9.91 17.09
CA ILE A 95 -4.92 9.54 17.99
C ILE A 95 -4.85 10.45 19.25
N ARG A 96 -5.31 11.71 19.16
CA ARG A 96 -5.36 12.60 20.34
C ARG A 96 -6.59 12.37 21.22
N ARG A 97 -7.67 11.85 20.66
CA ARG A 97 -8.98 11.76 21.32
C ARG A 97 -9.21 10.41 22.00
N GLU A 98 -8.62 9.35 21.47
CA GLU A 98 -8.79 7.95 21.91
C GLU A 98 -7.58 7.44 22.69
#